data_AF-J5U2H7-F1
#
_entry.id   AF-J5U2H7-F1
#
_cell.length_a   1.000
_cell.length_b   1.000
_cell.length_c   1.000
_cell.angle_alpha   90.00
_cell.angle_beta   90.00
_cell.angle_gamma   90.00
#
_symmetry.space_group_name_H-M   'P 1'
#
loop_
_entity.id
_entity.type
_entity.pdbx_description
1 polymer ?
#
loop_
_entity_poly.entity_id
_entity_poly.type
_entity_poly.pdbx_seq_one_letter_code
_entity_poly.pdbx_strand_id
1 'polypeptide(L)' 'MKILGISLGTKNGNNDTMCRVVLEQAKAMGCDIEFIHLFDWDIKPCTGCVACSRALVMGKGMVCS' A
#
# COMPACT_ATOMS: atom_id res chain seq x y z
N MET A 1 12.40 -6.92 -12.54
CA MET A 1 11.84 -5.63 -12.08
C MET A 1 10.58 -5.95 -11.30
N LYS A 2 10.36 -5.38 -10.11
CA LYS A 2 9.21 -5.71 -9.26
C LYS A 2 8.21 -4.55 -9.25
N ILE A 3 6.95 -4.83 -9.55
CA ILE A 3 5.88 -3.85 -9.63
C ILE A 3 4.81 -4.20 -8.59
N LEU A 4 4.47 -3.22 -7.75
CA LEU A 4 3.43 -3.33 -6.74
C LEU A 4 2.25 -2.44 -7.14
N GLY A 5 1.08 -3.05 -7.36
CA GLY A 5 -0.17 -2.32 -7.54
C GLY A 5 -0.91 -2.23 -6.21
N ILE A 6 -1.23 -1.00 -5.79
CA ILE A 6 -1.99 -0.73 -4.57
C ILE A 6 -3.33 -0.14 -4.97
N SER A 7 -4.43 -0.79 -4.57
CA SER A 7 -5.78 -0.27 -4.79
C SER A 7 -6.44 0.15 -3.47
N LEU A 8 -7.01 1.35 -3.48
CA LEU A 8 -7.89 1.91 -2.45
C LEU A 8 -9.32 2.11 -2.98
N GLY A 9 -9.74 1.28 -3.94
CA GLY A 9 -11.08 1.31 -4.52
C GLY A 9 -12.04 0.34 -3.83
N THR A 10 -13.29 0.31 -4.31
CA THR A 10 -14.22 -0.77 -3.95
C THR A 10 -13.68 -2.09 -4.50
N LYS A 11 -13.80 -3.16 -3.70
CA LYS A 11 -13.41 -4.51 -4.10
C LYS A 11 -14.07 -4.90 -5.42
N ASN A 12 -13.26 -5.28 -6.40
CA ASN A 12 -13.69 -5.59 -7.78
C ASN A 12 -14.39 -4.44 -8.52
N GLY A 13 -14.20 -3.20 -8.08
CA GLY A 13 -14.62 -2.00 -8.79
C GLY A 13 -13.72 -1.70 -9.99
N ASN A 14 -14.02 -0.58 -10.64
CA ASN A 14 -13.29 -0.12 -11.82
C ASN A 14 -11.79 0.09 -11.54
N ASN A 15 -11.46 0.60 -10.34
CA ASN A 15 -10.08 0.89 -9.94
C ASN A 15 -9.24 -0.39 -9.77
N ASP A 16 -9.79 -1.40 -9.11
CA ASP A 16 -9.15 -2.72 -8.94
C ASP A 16 -8.91 -3.38 -10.28
N THR A 17 -9.93 -3.33 -11.15
CA THR A 17 -9.86 -3.95 -12.48
C THR A 17 -8.78 -3.28 -13.32
N MET A 18 -8.70 -1.95 -13.30
CA MET A 18 -7.65 -1.21 -14.01
C MET A 18 -6.25 -1.56 -13.48
N CYS A 19 -6.06 -1.58 -12.16
CA CYS A 19 -4.78 -2.01 -11.57
C CYS A 19 -4.40 -3.42 -12.00
N ARG A 20 -5.36 -4.35 -12.04
CA ARG A 20 -5.11 -5.74 -12.42
C ARG A 20 -4.69 -5.86 -13.89
N VAL A 21 -5.34 -5.16 -14.81
CA VAL A 21 -4.97 -5.15 -16.23
C VAL A 21 -3.54 -4.64 -16.43
N VAL A 22 -3.16 -3.56 -15.73
CA VAL A 22 -1.78 -3.03 -15.81
C VAL A 22 -0.77 -4.05 -15.29
N LEU A 23 -1.07 -4.72 -14.17
CA LEU A 23 -0.20 -5.75 -13.61
C LEU A 23 -0.10 -6.98 -14.52
N GLU A 24 -1.19 -7.41 -15.16
CA GLU A 24 -1.17 -8.53 -16.10
C GLU A 24 -0.27 -8.23 -17.31
N GLN A 25 -0.31 -7.02 -17.85
CA GLN A 25 0.61 -6.59 -18.92
C GLN A 25 2.06 -6.51 -18.44
N ALA A 26 2.28 -5.99 -17.22
CA ALA A 26 3.61 -5.98 -16.61
C ALA A 26 4.18 -7.39 -16.43
N LYS A 27 3.36 -8.36 -16.03
CA LYS A 27 3.75 -9.77 -15.92
C LYS A 27 4.08 -10.37 -17.29
N ALA A 28 3.33 -10.04 -18.33
CA ALA A 28 3.61 -10.49 -19.70
C ALA A 28 4.97 -9.97 -20.22
N MET A 29 5.41 -8.80 -19.76
CA MET A 29 6.74 -8.24 -20.05
C MET A 29 7.87 -8.85 -19.19
N GLY A 30 7.58 -9.85 -18.34
CA GLY A 30 8.57 -10.52 -17.50
C GLY A 30 8.89 -9.80 -16.19
N CYS A 31 8.01 -8.90 -15.72
CA CYS A 31 8.15 -8.28 -14.41
C CYS A 31 7.48 -9.12 -13.31
N ASP A 32 8.07 -9.12 -12.11
CA ASP A 32 7.42 -9.66 -10.92
C ASP A 32 6.32 -8.70 -10.47
N ILE A 33 5.13 -9.23 -10.23
CA ILE A 33 3.96 -8.42 -9.85
C ILE A 33 3.45 -8.80 -8.47
N GLU A 34 3.02 -7.79 -7.71
CA GLU A 34 2.27 -7.94 -6.48
C GLU A 34 1.07 -7.00 -6.50
N PHE A 35 -0.06 -7.45 -5.96
CA PHE A 35 -1.27 -6.64 -5.84
C PHE A 35 -1.71 -6.62 -4.39
N ILE A 36 -1.91 -5.42 -3.85
CA ILE A 36 -2.44 -5.19 -2.51
C ILE A 36 -3.73 -4.39 -2.64
N HIS A 37 -4.83 -4.97 -2.18
CA HIS A 37 -6.07 -4.24 -1.96
C HIS A 37 -6.11 -3.80 -0.50
N LEU A 38 -6.03 -2.48 -0.27
CA LEU A 38 -5.78 -1.91 1.06
C LEU A 38 -6.90 -2.22 2.06
N PHE A 39 -8.14 -2.32 1.58
CA PHE A 39 -9.30 -2.59 2.43
C PHE A 39 -9.47 -4.07 2.81
N ASP A 40 -8.73 -4.99 2.20
CA ASP A 40 -8.71 -6.39 2.69
C ASP A 40 -7.84 -6.54 3.95
N TRP A 41 -7.04 -5.52 4.30
CA TRP A 41 -6.16 -5.56 5.47
C TRP A 41 -6.86 -4.99 6.70
N ASP A 42 -6.62 -5.61 7.86
CA ASP A 42 -7.05 -5.09 9.16
C ASP A 42 -6.16 -3.91 9.58
N ILE A 43 -6.41 -2.75 8.99
CA ILE A 43 -5.69 -1.51 9.30
C ILE A 43 -6.35 -0.87 10.53
N LYS A 44 -5.69 -1.01 11.67
CA LYS A 44 -6.14 -0.38 12.91
C LYS A 44 -5.96 1.13 12.86
N PRO A 45 -6.89 1.92 13.42
CA PRO A 45 -6.75 3.36 13.48
C PRO A 45 -5.55 3.75 14.36
N CYS A 46 -4.95 4.91 14.06
CA CYS A 46 -3.94 5.50 14.92
C CYS A 46 -4.52 5.76 16.31
N THR A 47 -3.81 5.33 17.37
CA THR A 47 -4.22 5.54 18.77
C THR A 47 -3.89 6.93 19.30
N GLY A 48 -3.17 7.75 18.54
CA GLY A 48 -2.79 9.10 18.93
C GLY A 48 -1.71 9.15 20.03
N CYS A 49 -0.88 8.11 20.16
CA CYS A 49 0.18 8.05 21.19
C CYS A 49 1.34 9.06 21.01
N VAL A 50 1.38 9.79 19.89
CA VAL A 50 2.37 10.86 19.60
C VAL A 50 3.82 10.34 19.48
N ALA A 51 4.04 9.02 19.46
CA ALA A 51 5.38 8.45 19.40
C ALA A 51 6.13 8.84 18.12
N CYS A 52 5.45 8.81 16.98
CA CYS A 52 6.02 9.15 15.67
C CYS A 52 6.42 10.63 15.56
N SER A 53 5.58 11.55 16.05
CA SER A 53 5.90 12.97 16.04
C SER A 53 6.98 13.31 17.06
N ARG A 54 6.96 12.69 18.26
CA ARG A 54 8.03 12.87 19.26
C ARG A 54 9.37 12.35 18.75
N ALA A 55 9.40 11.18 18.12
CA ALA A 55 10.61 10.63 17.51
C ALA A 55 11.16 11.54 16.40
N LEU A 56 10.26 12.09 15.57
CA LEU A 56 10.63 13.01 14.50
C LEU A 56 11.30 14.28 15.04
N VAL A 57 10.70 14.96 16.01
CA VAL A 57 11.26 16.21 16.58
C VAL A 57 12.54 15.99 17.39
N MET A 58 12.75 14.77 17.90
CA MET A 58 13.97 14.38 18.60
C MET A 58 15.09 13.91 17.66
N GLY A 59 14.91 13.99 16.33
CA GLY A 59 15.91 13.58 15.35
C GLY A 59 16.10 12.05 15.24
N LYS A 60 15.17 11.26 15.75
CA LYS A 60 15.21 9.78 15.70
C LYS A 60 14.51 9.20 14.47
N GLY A 61 14.01 10.05 13.58
CA GLY A 61 13.23 9.65 12.40
C GLY A 61 11.75 9.41 12.70
N MET A 62 10.98 9.06 11.66
CA MET A 62 9.53 8.81 11.77
C MET A 62 9.27 7.36 12.15
N VAL A 63 9.22 7.08 13.46
CA VAL A 63 9.05 5.72 14.00
C VAL A 63 7.70 5.58 14.69
N CYS A 64 6.84 4.66 14.24
CA CYS A 64 5.60 4.32 14.92
C CYS A 64 5.86 3.24 15.98
N SER A 65 5.16 3.30 17.12
CA SER A 65 5.24 2.30 18.20
C SER A 65 4.33 1.12 17.93
#